data_AF-A0A371FY30-F1
#
_entry.id   AF-A0A371FY30-F1
#
_cell.length_a   1.000
_cell.length_b   1.000
_cell.length_c   1.000
_cell.angle_alpha   90.00
_cell.angle_beta   90.00
_cell.angle_gamma   90.00
#
_symmetry.space_group_name_H-M   'P 1'
#
loop_
_entity.id
_entity.type
_entity.pdbx_description
1 polymer ?
#
loop_
_entity_poly.entity_id
_entity_poly.type
_entity_poly.pdbx_seq_one_letter_code
_entity_poly.pdbx_strand_id
1 'polypeptide(L)'
;MKGSKEKVEKKKHQIRLSRAEFYATTQPKERMKRIGKVWRKCLTSPSSKLKRQEQYTVMPQPEKSLGNNLPIIRIPGDGRCLFRSVVYGACLRTGESSPSLSRQKELADELRAKVVDEFIKRRADTEWFLEGDFDTYTVQMRKPHIWGGEPELLMSSHVLQMPITVLMQDKNSSNLKVIAEYGQEYGKDNPIRVIYHGYGHYDALLKSSTGYMNS
;
A
#
# COMPACT_ATOMS: atom_id res chain seq x y z
N MET A 1 40.47 -14.59 39.57
CA MET A 1 39.25 -13.76 39.41
C MET A 1 38.94 -13.27 37.97
N LYS A 2 39.59 -13.78 36.91
CA LYS A 2 39.32 -13.33 35.52
C LYS A 2 38.10 -14.01 34.84
N GLY A 3 37.80 -15.27 35.17
CA GLY A 3 36.74 -16.04 34.50
C GLY A 3 35.29 -15.66 34.85
N SER A 4 35.05 -14.91 35.93
CA SER A 4 33.68 -14.55 36.35
C SER A 4 33.14 -13.32 35.65
N LYS A 5 34.00 -12.36 35.28
CA LYS A 5 33.60 -11.16 34.52
C LYS A 5 33.28 -11.52 33.06
N GLU A 6 34.07 -12.41 32.45
CA GLU A 6 33.86 -12.86 31.08
C GLU A 6 32.54 -13.64 30.90
N LYS A 7 32.15 -14.47 31.88
CA LYS A 7 30.85 -15.15 31.87
C LYS A 7 29.67 -14.18 31.96
N VAL A 8 29.80 -13.11 32.74
CA VAL A 8 28.75 -12.08 32.87
C VAL A 8 28.64 -11.25 31.58
N GLU A 9 29.77 -10.92 30.95
CA GLU A 9 29.79 -10.19 29.68
C GLU A 9 29.14 -11.01 28.56
N LYS A 10 29.47 -12.30 28.44
CA LYS A 10 28.87 -13.22 27.46
C LYS A 10 27.36 -13.38 27.67
N LYS A 11 26.91 -13.46 28.93
CA LYS A 11 25.47 -13.56 29.27
C LYS A 11 24.72 -12.27 28.95
N LYS A 12 25.32 -11.10 29.21
CA LYS A 12 24.76 -9.80 28.81
C LYS A 12 24.68 -9.65 27.29
N HIS A 13 25.71 -10.08 26.57
CA HIS A 13 25.73 -10.05 25.11
C HIS A 13 24.63 -10.96 24.52
N GLN A 14 24.47 -12.18 25.03
CA GLN A 14 23.40 -13.10 24.61
C GLN A 14 22.00 -12.52 24.83
N ILE A 15 21.74 -11.87 25.97
CA ILE A 15 20.45 -11.22 26.28
C ILE A 15 20.18 -10.03 25.35
N ARG A 16 21.24 -9.31 24.94
CA ARG A 16 21.14 -8.14 24.06
C ARG A 16 20.86 -8.56 22.62
N LEU A 17 21.48 -9.65 22.16
CA LEU A 17 21.19 -10.28 20.86
C LEU A 17 19.75 -10.82 20.83
N SER A 18 19.32 -11.54 21.86
CA SER A 18 17.94 -12.07 21.91
C SER A 18 16.88 -10.97 21.97
N ARG A 19 17.17 -9.82 22.62
CA ARG A 19 16.29 -8.64 22.56
C ARG A 19 16.27 -8.04 21.16
N ALA A 20 17.41 -7.88 20.49
CA ALA A 20 17.47 -7.34 19.14
C ALA A 20 16.70 -8.22 18.14
N GLU A 21 16.82 -9.55 18.24
CA GLU A 21 16.05 -10.53 17.45
C GLU A 21 14.55 -10.47 17.77
N PHE A 22 14.18 -10.36 19.06
CA PHE A 22 12.79 -10.15 19.47
C PHE A 22 12.22 -8.83 18.92
N TYR A 23 12.97 -7.73 18.96
CA TYR A 23 12.56 -6.46 18.37
C TYR A 23 12.49 -6.53 16.84
N ALA A 24 13.41 -7.24 16.17
CA ALA A 24 13.40 -7.42 14.72
C ALA A 24 12.20 -8.24 14.24
N THR A 25 11.77 -9.24 15.02
CA THR A 25 10.60 -10.09 14.71
C THR A 25 9.27 -9.43 15.08
N THR A 26 9.25 -8.52 16.05
CA THR A 26 8.03 -7.83 16.50
C THR A 26 7.79 -6.48 15.84
N GLN A 27 8.83 -5.78 15.37
CA GLN A 27 8.66 -4.49 14.68
C GLN A 27 7.75 -4.56 13.45
N PRO A 28 7.88 -5.56 12.54
CA PRO A 28 6.96 -5.74 11.42
C PRO A 28 5.52 -5.93 11.91
N LYS A 29 5.32 -6.75 12.96
CA LYS A 29 4.01 -7.05 13.54
C LYS A 29 3.35 -5.84 14.20
N GLU A 30 4.10 -5.06 14.98
CA GLU A 30 3.61 -3.83 15.63
C GLU A 30 3.38 -2.70 14.64
N ARG A 31 4.22 -2.57 13.59
CA ARG A 31 3.99 -1.65 12.47
C ARG A 31 2.68 -2.02 11.76
N MET A 32 2.44 -3.30 11.47
CA MET A 32 1.19 -3.78 10.87
C MET A 32 -0.04 -3.51 11.75
N LYS A 33 0.06 -3.79 13.07
CA LYS A 33 -1.01 -3.46 14.02
C LYS A 33 -1.33 -1.97 14.06
N ARG A 34 -0.33 -1.11 13.85
CA ARG A 34 -0.50 0.35 13.78
C ARG A 34 -1.18 0.76 12.49
N ILE A 35 -0.77 0.21 11.34
CA ILE A 35 -1.39 0.50 10.03
C ILE A 35 -2.85 0.01 10.01
N GLY A 36 -3.11 -1.23 10.43
CA GLY A 36 -4.48 -1.75 10.53
C GLY A 36 -5.37 -0.99 11.52
N LYS A 37 -4.81 -0.42 12.61
CA LYS A 37 -5.55 0.50 13.50
C LYS A 37 -5.89 1.83 12.81
N VAL A 38 -4.98 2.40 12.02
CA VAL A 38 -5.22 3.63 11.24
C VAL A 38 -6.31 3.39 10.19
N TRP A 39 -6.24 2.27 9.46
CA TRP A 39 -7.24 1.87 8.49
C TRP A 39 -8.63 1.67 9.10
N ARG A 40 -8.73 0.91 10.22
CA ARG A 40 -10.02 0.76 10.93
C ARG A 40 -10.61 2.10 11.35
N LYS A 41 -9.80 3.02 11.88
CA LYS A 41 -10.27 4.36 12.26
C LYS A 41 -10.79 5.18 11.07
N CYS A 42 -10.17 5.06 9.89
CA CYS A 42 -10.66 5.69 8.67
C CYS A 42 -12.00 5.10 8.19
N LEU A 43 -12.20 3.79 8.36
CA LEU A 43 -13.43 3.10 7.94
C LEU A 43 -14.60 3.26 8.94
N THR A 44 -14.34 3.43 10.23
CA THR A 44 -15.37 3.47 11.30
C THR A 44 -15.78 4.87 11.77
N SER A 45 -15.50 5.92 10.99
CA SER A 45 -15.99 7.27 11.34
C SER A 45 -17.54 7.27 11.35
N PRO A 46 -18.20 7.78 12.39
CA PRO A 46 -19.63 7.62 12.62
C PRO A 46 -20.46 8.46 11.65
N SER A 47 -20.67 7.95 10.45
CA SER A 47 -21.80 8.34 9.60
C SER A 47 -22.19 7.23 8.61
N SER A 48 -21.77 5.98 8.84
CA SER A 48 -21.98 4.83 7.95
C SER A 48 -23.25 4.01 8.26
N LYS A 49 -24.31 4.65 8.78
CA LYS A 49 -25.66 4.07 8.76
C LYS A 49 -26.53 4.91 7.82
N LEU A 50 -27.19 4.22 6.88
CA LEU A 50 -27.98 4.69 5.73
C LEU A 50 -27.13 4.99 4.48
N LYS A 51 -27.33 4.39 3.29
CA LYS A 51 -28.33 3.46 2.75
C LYS A 51 -27.64 2.49 1.78
N ARG A 52 -28.17 1.27 1.72
CA ARG A 52 -27.92 0.26 0.69
C ARG A 52 -28.81 0.60 -0.51
N GLN A 53 -28.29 0.32 -1.71
CA GLN A 53 -28.93 0.25 -3.04
C GLN A 53 -29.19 1.55 -3.81
N GLU A 54 -28.88 1.43 -5.12
CA GLU A 54 -29.20 2.30 -6.27
C GLU A 54 -28.37 3.59 -6.44
N GLN A 55 -27.37 3.57 -7.34
CA GLN A 55 -27.52 4.07 -8.72
C GLN A 55 -26.21 3.97 -9.50
N TYR A 56 -26.27 3.24 -10.63
CA TYR A 56 -25.43 3.49 -11.79
C TYR A 56 -25.94 4.75 -12.50
N THR A 57 -25.00 5.48 -13.12
CA THR A 57 -25.11 6.60 -14.09
C THR A 57 -24.90 8.02 -13.57
N VAL A 58 -24.14 8.76 -14.41
CA VAL A 58 -23.76 10.19 -14.40
C VAL A 58 -22.46 10.57 -13.67
N MET A 59 -21.38 10.69 -14.45
CA MET A 59 -20.14 11.38 -14.08
C MET A 59 -20.33 12.90 -14.11
N PRO A 60 -19.89 13.67 -13.10
CA PRO A 60 -19.69 15.11 -13.24
C PRO A 60 -18.33 15.42 -13.91
N GLN A 61 -18.36 16.45 -14.76
CA GLN A 61 -17.21 17.09 -15.44
C GLN A 61 -16.40 17.97 -14.46
N PRO A 62 -15.19 18.47 -14.83
CA PRO A 62 -14.16 18.81 -13.85
C PRO A 62 -14.41 20.19 -13.23
N GLU A 63 -14.58 20.21 -11.92
CA GLU A 63 -14.67 21.44 -11.14
C GLU A 63 -13.28 21.85 -10.67
N LYS A 64 -12.76 22.93 -11.27
CA LYS A 64 -11.51 23.58 -10.86
C LYS A 64 -11.70 24.23 -9.49
N SER A 65 -10.89 23.84 -8.50
CA SER A 65 -10.51 24.76 -7.42
C SER A 65 -9.18 24.37 -6.78
N LEU A 66 -8.46 25.42 -6.43
CA LEU A 66 -7.03 25.48 -6.13
C LEU A 66 -6.70 24.82 -4.78
N GLY A 67 -6.18 23.59 -4.81
CA GLY A 67 -5.68 22.87 -3.64
C GLY A 67 -5.00 21.57 -4.08
N ASN A 68 -3.68 21.63 -4.34
CA ASN A 68 -2.88 20.55 -4.91
C ASN A 68 -3.40 20.00 -6.26
N ASN A 69 -3.16 20.74 -7.36
CA ASN A 69 -3.44 20.34 -8.75
C ASN A 69 -2.58 19.13 -9.21
N LEU A 70 -2.67 17.99 -8.53
CA LEU A 70 -2.06 16.74 -8.97
C LEU A 70 -3.07 16.03 -9.88
N PRO A 71 -2.75 15.80 -11.16
CA PRO A 71 -3.70 15.16 -12.06
C PRO A 71 -3.98 13.72 -11.60
N ILE A 72 -5.26 13.40 -11.43
CA ILE A 72 -5.72 12.06 -11.08
C ILE A 72 -5.91 11.27 -12.38
N ILE A 73 -5.29 10.10 -12.47
CA ILE A 73 -5.52 9.15 -13.55
C ILE A 73 -6.60 8.17 -13.13
N ARG A 74 -7.72 8.20 -13.86
CA ARG A 74 -8.87 7.34 -13.62
C ARG A 74 -8.59 5.93 -14.09
N ILE A 75 -8.71 4.98 -13.18
CA ILE A 75 -8.45 3.55 -13.41
C ILE A 75 -9.78 2.80 -13.53
N PRO A 76 -9.92 1.81 -14.41
CA PRO A 76 -11.13 1.01 -14.49
C PRO A 76 -11.40 0.17 -13.23
N GLY A 77 -12.67 0.11 -12.83
CA GLY A 77 -13.16 -0.70 -11.70
C GLY A 77 -13.44 -2.17 -12.03
N ASP A 78 -12.48 -2.90 -12.60
CA ASP A 78 -12.63 -4.30 -13.06
C ASP A 78 -12.04 -5.35 -12.08
N GLY A 79 -11.88 -4.97 -10.81
CA GLY A 79 -11.20 -5.77 -9.78
C GLY A 79 -9.67 -5.73 -9.83
N ARG A 80 -9.07 -5.08 -10.83
CA ARG A 80 -7.62 -4.85 -10.90
C ARG A 80 -7.22 -3.44 -10.47
N CYS A 81 -8.16 -2.59 -10.08
CA CYS A 81 -7.92 -1.15 -9.88
C CYS A 81 -6.71 -0.84 -8.97
N LEU A 82 -6.54 -1.60 -7.87
CA LEU A 82 -5.38 -1.47 -6.98
C LEU A 82 -4.06 -1.73 -7.74
N PHE A 83 -3.93 -2.92 -8.33
CA PHE A 83 -2.72 -3.31 -9.04
C PHE A 83 -2.44 -2.41 -10.24
N ARG A 84 -3.48 -2.01 -11.00
CA ARG A 84 -3.38 -1.04 -12.11
C ARG A 84 -2.84 0.30 -11.63
N SER A 85 -3.36 0.82 -10.52
CA SER A 85 -2.91 2.09 -9.94
C SER A 85 -1.44 2.03 -9.56
N VAL A 86 -1.01 0.91 -8.94
CA VAL A 86 0.37 0.70 -8.52
C VAL A 86 1.32 0.60 -9.71
N VAL A 87 1.03 -0.25 -10.70
CA VAL A 87 1.91 -0.40 -11.89
C VAL A 87 1.97 0.88 -12.71
N TYR A 88 0.85 1.61 -12.80
CA TYR A 88 0.83 2.91 -13.48
C TYR A 88 1.79 3.90 -12.80
N GLY A 89 1.72 4.01 -11.47
CA GLY A 89 2.64 4.87 -10.71
C GLY A 89 4.09 4.38 -10.76
N ALA A 90 4.32 3.06 -10.83
CA ALA A 90 5.66 2.49 -11.00
C ALA A 90 6.27 2.87 -12.37
N CYS A 91 5.52 2.76 -13.47
CA CYS A 91 5.98 3.19 -14.80
C CYS A 91 6.29 4.70 -14.83
N LEU A 92 5.43 5.53 -14.23
CA LEU A 92 5.70 6.97 -14.14
C LEU A 92 7.00 7.27 -13.36
N ARG A 93 7.28 6.48 -12.33
CA ARG A 93 8.49 6.62 -11.51
C ARG A 93 9.76 6.24 -12.28
N THR A 94 9.71 5.25 -13.16
CA THR A 94 10.85 4.83 -14.00
C THR A 94 11.06 5.72 -15.21
N GLY A 95 10.17 6.69 -15.46
CA GLY A 95 10.23 7.56 -16.63
C GLY A 95 9.68 6.90 -17.90
N GLU A 96 9.02 5.75 -17.77
CA GLU A 96 8.31 5.11 -18.86
C GLU A 96 7.08 5.92 -19.28
N SER A 97 6.68 5.77 -20.54
CA SER A 97 5.43 6.34 -21.02
C SER A 97 4.24 5.71 -20.31
N SER A 98 3.15 6.48 -20.17
CA SER A 98 1.91 5.98 -19.59
C SER A 98 1.45 4.72 -20.31
N PRO A 99 1.34 3.57 -19.61
CA PRO A 99 1.00 2.31 -20.26
C PRO A 99 -0.43 2.35 -20.82
N SER A 100 -0.63 1.73 -21.98
CA SER A 100 -1.97 1.54 -22.57
C SER A 100 -2.87 0.71 -21.63
N LEU A 101 -4.19 0.75 -21.85
CA LEU A 101 -5.13 0.01 -21.01
C LEU A 101 -4.89 -1.51 -21.03
N SER A 102 -4.51 -2.07 -22.19
CA SER A 102 -4.12 -3.47 -22.34
C SER A 102 -2.84 -3.76 -21.57
N ARG A 103 -1.83 -2.90 -21.69
CA ARG A 103 -0.56 -3.08 -20.97
C ARG A 103 -0.73 -2.97 -19.46
N GLN A 104 -1.56 -2.03 -18.98
CA GLN A 104 -1.94 -1.94 -17.58
C GLN A 104 -2.61 -3.22 -17.07
N LYS A 105 -3.38 -3.92 -17.92
CA LYS A 105 -4.05 -5.17 -17.54
C LYS A 105 -3.01 -6.27 -17.31
N GLU A 106 -2.11 -6.44 -18.28
CA GLU A 106 -1.02 -7.42 -18.21
C GLU A 106 -0.12 -7.19 -17.00
N LEU A 107 0.36 -5.95 -16.83
CA LEU A 107 1.21 -5.58 -15.70
C LEU A 107 0.51 -5.76 -14.35
N ALA A 108 -0.79 -5.45 -14.28
CA ALA A 108 -1.57 -5.65 -13.06
C ALA A 108 -1.71 -7.13 -12.69
N ASP A 109 -1.96 -8.00 -13.69
CA ASP A 109 -2.07 -9.45 -13.48
C ASP A 109 -0.70 -10.06 -13.13
N GLU A 110 0.38 -9.57 -13.72
CA GLU A 110 1.76 -9.95 -13.39
C GLU A 110 2.14 -9.54 -11.96
N LEU A 111 1.88 -8.27 -11.59
CA LEU A 111 2.14 -7.77 -10.24
C LEU A 111 1.34 -8.57 -9.21
N ARG A 112 0.06 -8.85 -9.49
CA ARG A 112 -0.79 -9.68 -8.64
C ARG A 112 -0.18 -11.06 -8.41
N ALA A 113 0.30 -11.73 -9.45
CA ALA A 113 0.95 -13.03 -9.31
C ALA A 113 2.19 -12.95 -8.39
N LYS A 114 3.06 -11.96 -8.62
CA LYS A 114 4.27 -11.72 -7.82
C LYS A 114 3.95 -11.36 -6.36
N VAL A 115 2.88 -10.61 -6.13
CA VAL A 115 2.39 -10.27 -4.77
C VAL A 115 1.98 -11.54 -4.02
N VAL A 116 1.29 -12.47 -4.69
CA VAL A 116 0.95 -13.77 -4.08
C VAL A 116 2.19 -14.61 -3.80
N ASP A 117 3.18 -14.60 -4.70
CA ASP A 117 4.46 -15.29 -4.46
C ASP A 117 5.20 -14.69 -3.26
N GLU A 118 5.18 -13.37 -3.11
CA GLU A 118 5.80 -12.67 -1.98
C GLU A 118 5.06 -12.94 -0.66
N PHE A 119 3.72 -13.10 -0.68
CA PHE A 119 2.97 -13.57 0.49
C PHE A 119 3.46 -14.95 0.94
N ILE A 120 3.57 -15.90 0.02
CA ILE A 120 4.01 -17.28 0.31
C ILE A 120 5.42 -17.28 0.88
N LYS A 121 6.34 -16.52 0.25
CA LYS A 121 7.72 -16.35 0.71
C LYS A 121 7.80 -15.77 2.14
N ARG A 122 6.85 -14.91 2.50
CA ARG A 122 6.79 -14.22 3.81
C ARG A 122 5.71 -14.76 4.74
N ARG A 123 5.23 -16.00 4.53
CA ARG A 123 4.07 -16.55 5.26
C ARG A 123 4.14 -16.34 6.77
N ALA A 124 5.31 -16.57 7.38
CA ALA A 124 5.52 -16.41 8.82
C ALA A 124 5.22 -14.99 9.35
N ASP A 125 5.37 -13.97 8.50
CA ASP A 125 5.13 -12.57 8.82
C ASP A 125 3.75 -12.07 8.37
N THR A 126 3.12 -12.78 7.42
CA THR A 126 1.89 -12.32 6.74
C THR A 126 0.63 -13.05 7.14
N GLU A 127 0.71 -14.34 7.45
CA GLU A 127 -0.46 -15.19 7.69
C GLU A 127 -1.38 -14.68 8.80
N TRP A 128 -0.81 -14.19 9.90
CA TRP A 128 -1.57 -13.78 11.08
C TRP A 128 -2.47 -12.54 10.88
N PHE A 129 -2.28 -11.77 9.80
CA PHE A 129 -3.10 -10.58 9.52
C PHE A 129 -3.98 -10.71 8.29
N LEU A 130 -3.87 -11.81 7.54
CA LEU A 130 -4.80 -12.11 6.46
C LEU A 130 -6.10 -12.64 7.04
N GLU A 131 -7.21 -12.24 6.43
CA GLU A 131 -8.53 -12.72 6.85
C GLU A 131 -8.82 -14.09 6.22
N GLY A 132 -9.09 -15.08 7.07
CA GLY A 132 -9.42 -16.44 6.65
C GLY A 132 -8.21 -17.37 6.57
N ASP A 133 -8.39 -18.48 5.85
CA ASP A 133 -7.33 -19.46 5.60
C ASP A 133 -6.31 -18.93 4.57
N PHE A 134 -5.02 -19.03 4.90
CA PHE A 134 -3.94 -18.47 4.08
C PHE A 134 -3.88 -19.09 2.67
N ASP A 135 -3.98 -20.41 2.60
CA ASP A 135 -3.84 -21.13 1.35
C ASP A 135 -5.03 -20.83 0.43
N THR A 136 -6.24 -20.75 1.00
CA THR A 136 -7.44 -20.29 0.29
C THR A 136 -7.28 -18.83 -0.16
N TYR A 137 -6.80 -17.93 0.71
CA TYR A 137 -6.60 -16.52 0.39
C TYR A 137 -5.67 -16.35 -0.82
N THR A 138 -4.51 -17.01 -0.80
CA THR A 138 -3.52 -16.92 -1.88
C THR A 138 -4.06 -17.43 -3.22
N VAL A 139 -4.81 -18.55 -3.21
CA VAL A 139 -5.48 -19.08 -4.41
C VAL A 139 -6.52 -18.10 -4.95
N GLN A 140 -7.33 -17.48 -4.10
CA GLN A 140 -8.31 -16.50 -4.53
C GLN A 140 -7.64 -15.22 -5.05
N MET A 141 -6.63 -14.70 -4.38
CA MET A 141 -5.98 -13.44 -4.74
C MET A 141 -5.35 -13.47 -6.15
N ARG A 142 -4.91 -14.64 -6.63
CA ARG A 142 -4.43 -14.81 -8.01
C ARG A 142 -5.53 -14.58 -9.06
N LYS A 143 -6.81 -14.73 -8.72
CA LYS A 143 -7.92 -14.56 -9.66
C LYS A 143 -8.11 -13.08 -9.97
N PRO A 144 -8.16 -12.66 -11.25
CA PRO A 144 -8.04 -11.24 -11.60
C PRO A 144 -9.19 -10.31 -11.17
N HIS A 145 -10.33 -10.86 -10.77
CA HIS A 145 -11.50 -10.10 -10.33
C HIS A 145 -11.55 -9.89 -8.82
N ILE A 146 -10.64 -10.51 -8.06
CA ILE A 146 -10.54 -10.33 -6.62
C ILE A 146 -9.88 -8.98 -6.33
N TRP A 147 -10.49 -8.22 -5.44
CA TRP A 147 -10.03 -6.88 -5.06
C TRP A 147 -8.88 -7.01 -4.07
N GLY A 148 -7.85 -6.21 -4.25
CA GLY A 148 -6.77 -6.08 -3.28
C GLY A 148 -7.07 -5.02 -2.22
N GLY A 149 -6.29 -5.04 -1.14
CA GLY A 149 -6.34 -4.05 -0.08
C GLY A 149 -4.97 -3.72 0.50
N GLU A 150 -4.95 -3.42 1.81
CA GLU A 150 -3.74 -3.12 2.57
C GLU A 150 -2.67 -4.23 2.46
N PRO A 151 -2.99 -5.53 2.63
CA PRO A 151 -2.01 -6.61 2.48
C PRO A 151 -1.28 -6.57 1.13
N GLU A 152 -2.03 -6.41 0.03
CA GLU A 152 -1.49 -6.39 -1.33
C GLU A 152 -0.63 -5.15 -1.58
N LEU A 153 -0.98 -3.99 -1.00
CA LEU A 153 -0.16 -2.78 -1.11
C LEU A 153 1.19 -2.95 -0.41
N LEU A 154 1.21 -3.56 0.77
CA LEU A 154 2.46 -3.86 1.46
C LEU A 154 3.32 -4.80 0.63
N MET A 155 2.76 -5.93 0.16
CA MET A 155 3.53 -6.88 -0.66
C MET A 155 3.98 -6.25 -1.98
N SER A 156 3.16 -5.40 -2.59
CA SER A 156 3.56 -4.66 -3.81
C SER A 156 4.79 -3.80 -3.57
N SER A 157 4.91 -3.18 -2.39
CA SER A 157 6.10 -2.39 -2.04
C SER A 157 7.37 -3.25 -1.96
N HIS A 158 7.26 -4.50 -1.49
CA HIS A 158 8.36 -5.46 -1.46
C HIS A 158 8.72 -6.00 -2.85
N VAL A 159 7.71 -6.33 -3.67
CA VAL A 159 7.90 -6.84 -5.04
C VAL A 159 8.58 -5.80 -5.91
N LEU A 160 8.13 -4.54 -5.84
CA LEU A 160 8.68 -3.46 -6.66
C LEU A 160 9.94 -2.84 -6.05
N GLN A 161 10.19 -3.05 -4.75
CA GLN A 161 11.20 -2.34 -3.97
C GLN A 161 11.03 -0.81 -4.08
N MET A 162 9.79 -0.35 -3.90
CA MET A 162 9.44 1.08 -4.00
C MET A 162 8.51 1.48 -2.85
N PRO A 163 8.69 2.68 -2.27
CA PRO A 163 7.74 3.19 -1.30
C PRO A 163 6.39 3.49 -1.97
N ILE A 164 5.30 3.20 -1.25
CA ILE A 164 3.93 3.46 -1.71
C ILE A 164 3.24 4.37 -0.70
N THR A 165 2.63 5.45 -1.18
CA THR A 165 1.83 6.38 -0.38
C THR A 165 0.38 6.28 -0.84
N VAL A 166 -0.51 5.99 0.10
CA VAL A 166 -1.96 5.96 -0.12
C VAL A 166 -2.56 7.27 0.36
N LEU A 167 -3.25 7.95 -0.54
CA LEU A 167 -3.95 9.19 -0.28
C LEU A 167 -5.46 8.96 -0.31
N MET A 168 -6.20 9.80 0.38
CA MET A 168 -7.66 9.87 0.32
C MET A 168 -8.06 11.34 0.30
N GLN A 169 -9.12 11.65 -0.44
CA GLN A 169 -9.68 13.00 -0.41
C GLN A 169 -10.29 13.27 0.97
N ASP A 170 -9.95 14.40 1.57
CA ASP A 170 -10.57 14.84 2.79
C ASP A 170 -12.06 15.14 2.54
N LYS A 171 -12.93 14.77 3.48
CA LYS A 171 -14.37 15.04 3.35
C LYS A 171 -14.69 16.51 3.62
N ASN A 172 -13.82 17.19 4.37
CA ASN A 172 -14.03 18.57 4.81
C ASN A 172 -13.23 19.57 3.98
N SER A 173 -12.37 19.12 3.07
CA SER A 173 -11.58 19.99 2.20
C SER A 173 -11.33 19.31 0.85
N SER A 174 -11.07 20.08 -0.21
CA SER A 174 -10.66 19.51 -1.51
C SER A 174 -9.24 18.93 -1.50
N ASN A 175 -8.60 18.82 -0.34
CA ASN A 175 -7.22 18.37 -0.20
C ASN A 175 -7.09 16.85 -0.12
N LEU A 176 -5.97 16.34 -0.61
CA LEU A 176 -5.56 14.94 -0.43
C LEU A 176 -4.80 14.77 0.89
N LYS A 177 -5.19 13.76 1.67
CA LYS A 177 -4.54 13.37 2.92
C LYS A 177 -3.87 12.01 2.78
N VAL A 178 -2.63 11.88 3.26
CA VAL A 178 -1.96 10.58 3.39
C VAL A 178 -2.64 9.76 4.50
N ILE A 179 -3.09 8.55 4.15
CA ILE A 179 -3.74 7.63 5.09
C ILE A 179 -2.87 6.40 5.41
N ALA A 180 -1.92 6.06 4.54
CA ALA A 180 -0.99 4.95 4.78
C ALA A 180 0.28 5.10 3.93
N GLU A 181 1.37 4.53 4.44
CA GLU A 181 2.66 4.48 3.77
C GLU A 181 3.32 3.11 3.95
N TYR A 182 3.82 2.55 2.85
CA TYR A 182 4.45 1.24 2.78
C TYR A 182 5.83 1.35 2.14
N GLY A 183 6.71 0.37 2.39
CA GLY A 183 8.01 0.27 1.72
C GLY A 183 8.99 1.41 2.03
N GLN A 184 8.87 2.08 3.17
CA GLN A 184 9.77 3.17 3.59
C GLN A 184 11.24 2.74 3.72
N GLU A 185 11.48 1.44 3.91
CA GLU A 185 12.78 0.80 3.86
C GLU A 185 13.45 0.85 2.47
N TYR A 186 12.69 1.08 1.39
CA TYR A 186 13.17 1.21 0.01
C TYR A 186 13.43 2.66 -0.41
N GLY A 187 13.39 3.58 0.56
CA GLY A 187 13.57 5.01 0.35
C GLY A 187 12.32 5.82 0.69
N LYS A 188 12.49 7.15 0.73
CA LYS A 188 11.40 8.11 1.00
C LYS A 188 11.08 8.98 -0.21
N ASP A 189 11.96 8.96 -1.21
CA ASP A 189 11.86 9.82 -2.37
C ASP A 189 11.02 9.17 -3.47
N ASN A 190 10.22 10.01 -4.12
CA ASN A 190 9.39 9.66 -5.27
C ASN A 190 8.56 8.36 -5.05
N PRO A 191 7.67 8.31 -4.04
CA PRO A 191 6.83 7.15 -3.82
C PRO A 191 5.78 6.99 -4.92
N ILE A 192 5.36 5.74 -5.16
CA ILE A 192 4.16 5.44 -5.93
C ILE A 192 2.97 5.99 -5.16
N ARG A 193 2.16 6.85 -5.80
CA ARG A 193 1.01 7.50 -5.16
C ARG A 193 -0.29 6.94 -5.72
N VAL A 194 -1.11 6.40 -4.84
CA VAL A 194 -2.45 5.90 -5.16
C VAL A 194 -3.50 6.64 -4.36
N ILE A 195 -4.66 6.90 -4.94
CA ILE A 195 -5.81 7.51 -4.27
C ILE A 195 -6.83 6.43 -3.96
N TYR A 196 -7.21 6.30 -2.69
CA TYR A 196 -8.27 5.43 -2.23
C TYR A 196 -9.57 6.22 -2.05
N HIS A 197 -10.65 5.76 -2.69
CA HIS A 197 -11.96 6.44 -2.67
C HIS A 197 -12.91 5.99 -1.56
N GLY A 198 -12.48 5.10 -0.66
CA GLY A 198 -13.28 4.68 0.51
C GLY A 198 -14.32 3.59 0.25
N TYR A 199 -14.67 3.31 -1.02
CA TYR A 199 -15.58 2.24 -1.43
C TYR A 199 -14.88 1.06 -2.13
N GLY A 200 -13.57 0.88 -1.91
CA GLY A 200 -12.81 -0.22 -2.51
C GLY A 200 -12.14 0.09 -3.86
N HIS A 201 -12.19 1.33 -4.33
CA HIS A 201 -11.58 1.75 -5.60
C HIS A 201 -10.31 2.57 -5.41
N TYR A 202 -9.36 2.36 -6.34
CA TYR A 202 -8.09 3.05 -6.38
C TYR A 202 -7.85 3.70 -7.75
N ASP A 203 -7.35 4.93 -7.71
CA ASP A 203 -6.82 5.66 -8.86
C ASP A 203 -5.32 5.93 -8.70
N ALA A 204 -4.62 6.23 -9.79
CA ALA A 204 -3.23 6.66 -9.76
C ALA A 204 -3.14 8.19 -9.68
N LEU A 205 -2.13 8.69 -8.94
CA LEU A 205 -1.87 10.10 -8.83
C LEU A 205 -0.58 10.48 -9.56
N LEU A 206 -0.68 11.39 -10.53
CA LEU A 206 0.51 11.94 -11.19
C LEU A 206 1.30 12.80 -10.21
N LYS A 207 2.62 12.82 -10.42
CA LYS A 207 3.52 13.75 -9.75
C LYS A 207 3.14 15.18 -10.15
N SER A 208 3.19 16.14 -9.22
CA SER A 208 3.33 17.53 -9.61
C SER A 208 4.74 17.66 -10.13
N SER A 209 4.89 18.05 -11.39
CA SER A 209 6.12 18.66 -11.83
C SER A 209 6.33 19.93 -11.00
N THR A 210 6.95 19.80 -9.82
CA THR A 210 7.69 20.90 -9.23
C THR A 210 8.87 21.06 -10.18
N GLY A 211 8.68 21.98 -11.13
CA GLY A 211 9.65 22.28 -12.15
C GLY A 211 10.97 22.70 -11.52
N TYR A 212 12.03 22.38 -12.26
CA TYR A 212 13.29 23.10 -12.27
C TYR A 212 13.10 24.58 -11.90
N MET A 213 13.52 24.93 -10.69
CA MET A 213 13.92 26.27 -10.30
C MET A 213 15.25 26.09 -9.56
N ASN A 214 16.30 25.80 -10.31
CA ASN A 214 17.66 26.15 -9.91
C ASN A 214 18.23 26.97 -11.07
N SER A 215 18.57 28.19 -10.67
CA SER A 215 19.13 29.31 -11.42
C SER A 215 20.49 28.98 -12.02
#